data_AF-M4LJS8-F1
#
_entry.id   AF-M4LJS8-F1
#
_cell.length_a   1.000
_cell.length_b   1.000
_cell.length_c   1.000
_cell.angle_alpha   90.00
_cell.angle_beta   90.00
_cell.angle_gamma   90.00
#
_symmetry.space_group_name_H-M   'P 1'
#
loop_
_entity.id
_entity.type
_entity.pdbx_description
1 polymer ?
#
loop_
_entity_poly.entity_id
_entity_poly.type
_entity_poly.pdbx_seq_one_letter_code
_entity_poly.pdbx_strand_id
1 'polypeptide(L)'
;LSPYFITNNEKMIVELDNPYLLITEKKLNIIQPLLPILEAVVKSGKPLVIIAEDIEGEALSTLVINKLRGGLKVAAVKAPGFGDRRKEMLEDIATLTGAKYVIKDGL
;
A
#
# COMPACT_ATOMS: atom_id res chain seq x y z
N LEU A 1 -8.56 -4.65 0.78
CA LEU A 1 -8.20 -5.88 0.03
C LEU A 1 -8.24 -7.15 0.86
N SER A 2 -7.77 -7.11 2.12
CA SER A 2 -7.85 -8.26 3.03
C SER A 2 -8.39 -7.80 4.39
N PRO A 3 -9.32 -8.55 5.03
CA PRO A 3 -9.80 -8.22 6.38
C PRO A 3 -8.69 -8.34 7.42
N TYR A 4 -7.60 -9.06 7.12
CA TYR A 4 -6.46 -9.17 8.02
C TYR A 4 -5.71 -7.85 8.23
N PHE A 5 -5.96 -6.81 7.42
CA PHE A 5 -5.42 -5.47 7.67
C PHE A 5 -6.14 -4.70 8.77
N ILE A 6 -7.33 -5.14 9.21
CA ILE A 6 -8.10 -4.50 10.28
C ILE A 6 -7.24 -4.30 11.53
N THR A 7 -7.29 -3.08 12.08
CA THR A 7 -6.64 -2.69 13.33
C THR A 7 -7.66 -2.48 14.45
N ASN A 8 -8.92 -2.19 14.10
CA ASN A 8 -10.03 -2.07 15.02
C ASN A 8 -11.12 -3.07 14.63
N ASN A 9 -11.18 -4.21 15.33
CA ASN A 9 -12.12 -5.30 15.03
C ASN A 9 -13.58 -4.98 15.36
N GLU A 10 -13.84 -4.06 16.28
CA GLU A 10 -15.21 -3.67 16.62
C GLU A 10 -15.85 -2.84 15.49
N LYS A 11 -15.08 -1.89 14.97
CA LYS A 11 -15.53 -1.00 13.88
C LYS A 11 -15.28 -1.59 12.49
N MET A 12 -14.53 -2.69 12.40
CA MET A 12 -14.07 -3.29 11.14
C MET A 12 -13.32 -2.29 10.25
N ILE A 13 -12.46 -1.45 10.85
CA ILE A 13 -11.69 -0.42 10.16
C ILE A 13 -10.17 -0.62 10.31
N VAL A 14 -9.46 0.07 9.43
CA VAL A 14 -8.00 0.23 9.46
C VAL A 14 -7.70 1.67 9.88
N GLU A 15 -6.98 1.82 10.98
CA GLU A 15 -6.51 3.09 11.54
C GLU A 15 -4.97 3.04 11.57
N LEU A 16 -4.31 3.92 10.82
CA LEU A 16 -2.86 4.02 10.73
C LEU A 16 -2.47 5.48 10.94
N ASP A 17 -1.65 5.73 11.96
CA ASP A 17 -1.18 7.07 12.27
C ASP A 17 0.10 7.41 11.50
N ASN A 18 0.12 8.60 10.89
CA ASN A 18 1.23 9.15 10.09
C ASN A 18 1.91 8.12 9.15
N PRO A 19 1.15 7.41 8.29
CA PRO A 19 1.70 6.36 7.44
C PRO A 19 2.52 6.93 6.28
N TYR A 20 3.50 6.17 5.81
CA TYR A 20 4.01 6.33 4.46
C TYR A 20 2.96 5.90 3.44
N LEU A 21 2.95 6.56 2.28
CA LEU A 21 2.09 6.21 1.16
C LEU A 21 2.95 5.71 0.00
N LEU A 22 2.65 4.50 -0.47
CA LEU A 22 3.13 3.99 -1.75
C LEU A 22 1.98 4.09 -2.76
N ILE A 23 2.16 4.92 -3.79
CA ILE A 23 1.14 5.19 -4.80
C ILE A 23 1.69 4.76 -6.17
N THR A 24 1.00 3.82 -6.83
CA THR A 24 1.41 3.31 -8.14
C THR A 24 0.19 2.96 -8.99
N GLU A 25 0.32 3.07 -10.31
CA GLU A 25 -0.69 2.56 -11.26
C GLU A 25 -0.48 1.07 -11.62
N LYS A 26 0.55 0.42 -11.07
CA LYS A 26 0.88 -0.97 -11.39
C LYS A 26 0.03 -1.96 -10.60
N LYS A 27 -0.16 -3.16 -11.18
CA LYS A 27 -0.58 -4.35 -10.43
C LYS A 27 0.60 -4.94 -9.68
N LEU A 28 0.37 -5.35 -8.43
CA LEU A 28 1.36 -5.95 -7.55
C LEU A 28 0.98 -7.41 -7.28
N ASN A 29 1.60 -8.34 -8.00
CA ASN A 29 1.37 -9.78 -7.87
C ASN A 29 2.53 -10.51 -7.17
N ILE A 30 3.74 -9.95 -7.22
CA ILE A 30 4.98 -10.48 -6.63
C ILE A 30 5.58 -9.51 -5.61
N ILE A 31 6.31 -10.01 -4.62
CA ILE A 31 6.81 -9.20 -3.49
C ILE A 31 8.15 -8.49 -3.78
N GLN A 32 8.94 -9.01 -4.72
CA GLN A 32 10.33 -8.59 -4.97
C GLN A 32 10.46 -7.08 -5.25
N PRO A 33 9.60 -6.43 -6.07
CA PRO A 33 9.66 -4.98 -6.29
C PRO A 33 9.35 -4.16 -5.03
N LEU A 34 8.68 -4.75 -4.04
CA LEU A 34 8.31 -4.07 -2.80
C LEU A 34 9.38 -4.22 -1.71
N LEU A 35 10.31 -5.18 -1.81
CA LEU A 35 11.29 -5.46 -0.76
C LEU A 35 12.08 -4.23 -0.29
N PRO A 36 12.65 -3.39 -1.19
CA PRO A 36 13.40 -2.20 -0.75
C PRO A 36 12.53 -1.22 0.06
N ILE A 37 11.28 -1.04 -0.36
CA ILE A 37 10.32 -0.16 0.31
C ILE A 37 9.92 -0.75 1.67
N LEU A 38 9.61 -2.04 1.72
CA LEU A 38 9.24 -2.73 2.95
C LEU A 38 10.36 -2.70 3.98
N GLU A 39 11.62 -2.90 3.56
CA GLU A 39 12.78 -2.79 4.42
C GLU A 39 12.94 -1.37 4.99
N ALA A 40 12.75 -0.34 4.17
CA ALA A 40 12.81 1.06 4.62
C ALA A 40 11.68 1.38 5.62
N VAL A 41 10.46 0.88 5.37
CA VAL A 41 9.31 1.04 6.26
C VAL A 41 9.55 0.35 7.60
N VAL A 42 10.02 -0.90 7.61
CA VAL A 42 10.35 -1.63 8.84
C VAL A 42 11.42 -0.89 9.65
N LYS A 43 12.49 -0.41 9.00
CA LYS A 43 13.55 0.37 9.67
C LYS A 43 13.03 1.67 10.28
N SER A 44 12.07 2.33 9.62
CA SER A 44 11.47 3.56 10.13
C SER A 44 10.51 3.36 11.29
N GLY A 45 9.95 2.15 11.45
CA GLY A 45 8.88 1.84 12.39
C GLY A 45 7.52 2.48 12.07
N LYS A 46 7.41 3.29 11.01
CA LYS A 46 6.17 3.92 10.58
C LYS A 46 5.29 2.95 9.79
N PRO A 47 3.95 3.11 9.81
CA PRO A 47 3.08 2.29 8.99
C PRO A 47 3.18 2.61 7.49
N LEU A 48 2.67 1.70 6.66
CA LEU A 48 2.59 1.86 5.21
C LEU A 48 1.16 1.67 4.72
N VAL A 49 0.71 2.54 3.81
CA VAL A 49 -0.48 2.32 2.99
C VAL A 49 -0.05 2.19 1.54
N ILE A 50 -0.50 1.11 0.89
CA ILE A 50 -0.24 0.86 -0.53
C ILE A 50 -1.54 1.11 -1.30
N ILE A 51 -1.45 2.00 -2.29
CA ILE A 51 -2.51 2.32 -3.26
C ILE A 51 -1.98 1.90 -4.64
N ALA A 52 -2.53 0.83 -5.20
CA ALA A 52 -2.08 0.26 -6.48
C ALA A 52 -3.27 -0.09 -7.38
N GLU A 53 -3.09 -0.32 -8.68
CA GLU A 53 -4.20 -0.81 -9.53
C GLU A 53 -4.83 -2.07 -8.94
N ASP A 54 -3.99 -3.02 -8.55
CA ASP A 54 -4.39 -4.22 -7.82
C ASP A 54 -3.24 -4.73 -6.97
N ILE A 55 -3.56 -5.47 -5.90
CA ILE A 55 -2.59 -6.20 -5.10
C ILE A 55 -3.14 -7.60 -4.86
N GLU A 56 -2.45 -8.62 -5.40
CA GLU A 56 -2.92 -10.00 -5.44
C GLU A 56 -1.78 -11.01 -5.25
N GLY A 57 -2.12 -12.30 -5.26
CA GLY A 57 -1.15 -13.40 -5.28
C GLY A 57 -0.15 -13.40 -4.12
N GLU A 58 1.13 -13.58 -4.47
CA GLU A 58 2.24 -13.66 -3.52
C GLU A 58 2.41 -12.34 -2.77
N ALA A 59 2.26 -11.20 -3.46
CA ALA A 59 2.39 -9.88 -2.85
C ALA A 59 1.37 -9.70 -1.71
N LEU A 60 0.08 -9.95 -1.98
CA LEU A 60 -0.97 -9.78 -0.98
C LEU A 60 -0.79 -10.74 0.21
N SER A 61 -0.52 -12.02 -0.06
CA SER A 61 -0.34 -13.03 0.98
C SER A 61 0.87 -12.71 1.87
N THR A 62 1.97 -12.24 1.30
CA THR A 62 3.18 -11.86 2.03
C THR A 62 2.94 -10.63 2.92
N LEU A 63 2.26 -9.60 2.42
CA LEU A 63 1.89 -8.42 3.21
C LEU A 63 1.01 -8.80 4.41
N VAL A 64 0.02 -9.67 4.18
CA VAL A 64 -0.89 -10.16 5.23
C VAL A 64 -0.13 -10.95 6.29
N ILE A 65 0.72 -11.90 5.89
CA ILE A 65 1.48 -12.73 6.83
C ILE A 65 2.45 -11.88 7.66
N ASN A 66 3.13 -10.91 7.05
CA ASN A 66 4.03 -10.02 7.78
C ASN A 66 3.30 -9.11 8.77
N LYS A 67 2.09 -8.63 8.42
CA LYS A 67 1.24 -7.91 9.38
C LYS A 67 0.85 -8.78 10.56
N LEU A 68 0.40 -10.01 10.30
CA LEU A 68 -0.03 -10.93 11.36
C LEU A 68 1.12 -11.34 12.29
N ARG A 69 2.36 -11.42 11.78
CA ARG A 69 3.57 -11.63 12.59
C ARG A 69 4.02 -10.41 13.38
N GLY A 70 3.36 -9.26 13.19
CA GLY A 70 3.69 -8.00 13.88
C GLY A 70 4.91 -7.26 13.34
N GLY A 71 5.56 -7.79 12.30
CA GLY A 71 6.77 -7.19 11.72
C GLY A 71 6.51 -5.99 10.83
N LEU A 72 5.28 -5.81 10.33
CA LEU A 72 4.94 -4.76 9.38
C LEU A 72 3.53 -4.20 9.64
N LYS A 73 3.42 -2.90 9.93
CA LYS A 73 2.13 -2.20 10.02
C LYS A 73 1.74 -1.71 8.62
N VAL A 74 0.94 -2.50 7.90
CA VAL A 74 0.58 -2.20 6.51
C VAL A 74 -0.90 -2.39 6.22
N ALA A 75 -1.43 -1.59 5.30
CA ALA A 75 -2.69 -1.84 4.63
C ALA A 75 -2.58 -1.60 3.12
N ALA A 76 -3.41 -2.28 2.34
CA ALA A 76 -3.42 -2.17 0.89
C ALA A 76 -4.85 -2.02 0.35
N VAL A 77 -5.02 -1.09 -0.59
CA VAL A 77 -6.27 -0.77 -1.27
C VAL A 77 -6.04 -0.65 -2.78
N LYS A 78 -7.09 -0.87 -3.57
CA LYS A 78 -7.04 -0.56 -5.00
C LYS A 78 -7.11 0.95 -5.20
N ALA A 79 -6.41 1.44 -6.20
CA ALA A 79 -6.53 2.78 -6.71
C ALA A 79 -7.98 3.07 -7.12
N PRO A 80 -8.49 4.28 -6.85
CA PRO A 80 -9.83 4.64 -7.27
C PRO A 80 -9.89 4.82 -8.80
N GLY A 81 -11.05 4.53 -9.39
CA GLY A 81 -11.28 4.72 -10.82
C GLY A 81 -10.57 3.70 -11.73
N PHE A 82 -10.69 3.94 -13.03
CA PHE A 82 -10.21 3.07 -14.10
C PHE A 82 -9.65 3.90 -15.25
N GLY A 83 -8.77 3.31 -16.07
CA GLY A 83 -8.17 3.98 -17.23
C GLY A 83 -7.43 5.26 -16.83
N ASP A 84 -7.56 6.30 -17.63
CA ASP A 84 -6.87 7.58 -17.38
C ASP A 84 -7.37 8.30 -16.13
N ARG A 85 -8.67 8.15 -15.78
CA ARG A 85 -9.21 8.72 -14.55
C ARG A 85 -8.54 8.17 -13.29
N ARG A 86 -8.06 6.92 -13.31
CA ARG A 86 -7.27 6.38 -12.21
C ARG A 86 -5.96 7.15 -12.04
N LYS A 87 -5.29 7.48 -13.14
CA LYS A 87 -4.00 8.19 -13.11
C LYS A 87 -4.17 9.59 -12.54
N GLU A 88 -5.20 10.30 -13.01
CA GLU A 88 -5.57 11.63 -12.50
C GLU A 88 -5.85 11.57 -10.98
N MET A 89 -6.68 10.62 -10.53
CA MET A 89 -6.99 10.49 -9.11
C MET A 89 -5.78 10.08 -8.26
N LEU A 90 -4.87 9.24 -8.77
CA LEU A 90 -3.64 8.89 -8.06
C LEU A 90 -2.68 10.08 -7.96
N GLU A 91 -2.60 10.91 -9.00
CA GLU A 91 -1.85 12.16 -9.00
C GLU A 91 -2.43 13.17 -8.01
N ASP A 92 -3.76 13.28 -7.92
CA ASP A 92 -4.44 14.11 -6.93
C ASP A 92 -4.10 13.66 -5.49
N ILE A 93 -4.17 12.36 -5.21
CA ILE A 93 -3.83 11.80 -3.90
C ILE A 93 -2.36 12.09 -3.56
N ALA A 94 -1.45 11.87 -4.51
CA ALA A 94 -0.03 12.14 -4.34
C ALA A 94 0.23 13.63 -4.03
N THR A 95 -0.39 14.52 -4.80
CA THR A 95 -0.29 15.97 -4.63
C THR A 95 -0.83 16.41 -3.26
N LEU A 96 -2.01 15.92 -2.86
CA LEU A 96 -2.63 16.27 -1.58
C LEU A 96 -1.80 15.81 -0.38
N THR A 97 -1.13 14.67 -0.50
CA THR A 97 -0.41 14.04 0.60
C THR A 97 1.08 14.35 0.61
N GLY A 98 1.60 15.04 -0.42
CA GLY A 98 3.02 15.25 -0.63
C GLY A 98 3.80 13.95 -0.92
N ALA A 99 3.11 12.85 -1.18
CA ALA A 99 3.72 11.58 -1.56
C ALA A 99 4.21 11.64 -3.01
N LYS A 100 5.31 10.95 -3.31
CA LYS A 100 5.79 10.84 -4.69
C LYS A 100 4.92 9.82 -5.44
N TYR A 101 4.29 10.24 -6.53
CA TYR A 101 3.60 9.32 -7.44
C TYR A 101 4.61 8.59 -8.33
N VAL A 102 4.66 7.26 -8.26
CA VAL A 102 5.61 6.45 -9.05
C VAL A 102 4.95 6.05 -10.37
N ILE A 103 5.13 6.90 -11.39
CA ILE A 103 4.45 6.75 -12.69
C ILE A 103 5.14 5.73 -13.60
N LYS A 104 6.48 5.67 -13.72
CA LYS A 104 7.07 4.82 -14.79
C LYS A 104 8.44 4.18 -14.51
N ASP A 105 9.27 4.69 -13.61
CA ASP A 105 10.61 4.14 -13.39
C ASP A 105 10.71 3.37 -12.07
N GLY A 106 10.72 2.04 -12.17
CA GLY A 106 10.95 1.13 -11.04
C GLY A 106 9.92 1.23 -9.91
N LEU A 107 10.08 0.38 -8.90
CA LEU A 107 9.61 0.57 -7.53
C LEU A 107 10.84 0.49 -6.64
#